data_AF-A0A0X3P2D7-F1
#
_entry.id   AF-A0A0X3P2D7-F1
#
_cell.length_a   1.000
_cell.length_b   1.000
_cell.length_c   1.000
_cell.angle_alpha   90.00
_cell.angle_beta   90.00
_cell.angle_gamma   90.00
#
_symmetry.space_group_name_H-M   'P 1'
#
loop_
_entity.id
_entity.type
_entity.pdbx_description
1 polymer ?
#
loop_
_entity_poly.entity_id
_entity_poly.type
_entity_poly.pdbx_seq_one_letter_code
_entity_poly.pdbx_strand_id
1 'polypeptide(L)'
;MIPGFTFSLGFSGGHYGHGSAIGRRGDAELLSHARYFKWFCHTWSHSQPHLLSESDLLDQLMKNKKFATVHNLPIQEGYAVAPHHSGVYPVLPSLFKAWKEVWRINVTTTEGYPRLFPAWNRRGFAYDGIQVIPRQTCGVYTQTLRLKDYSGGPHRLQEMALGGEVFQTLLYTPVSFFMTHFGNYGQDRLATYVLSGAFRFLLAWTHLQLRTGSPEFLTQQHLAFHRRTEAPTSASAGLPLMSNPCADRRHAEIWPPSNPCDPDLLPSAIIGGPQKTGTTALLTFMAAHPNLVANRIRSQGTFEEPQFFSNNHIYAKGVAWYFDQFPRTPEELARLNKSFGERQLIRFEKSATYFDSFLAPDRVLALLSSRAKLIFLLKDPLQRAYSWYQHQRSHREEAALHFTFAEVLRASGPEQAASLVRQQRLASGGDAGTNNSSSALAARLLALNRRCLQPGTYAPFIDQWLLRFPPHQILLLDADQLVSAPAVLMDRVQEFLNVESYVNYSTLFQFNERKRFFCLSGGPYPAAGRLLHWDQESGLWCLSRNKGRSYPPLMPTEDDKRIFQRPMQDLYQLILQRQFWRPRNSTSVLDIIPPWLQRWIRPVGS
;
A
#
# COMPACT_ATOMS: atom_id res chain seq x y z
N MET A 1 -26.33 24.05 26.86
CA MET A 1 -25.26 24.36 25.88
C MET A 1 -23.97 23.78 26.40
N ILE A 2 -23.09 23.29 25.53
CA ILE A 2 -21.79 22.74 25.93
C ILE A 2 -20.90 23.92 26.37
N PRO A 3 -20.36 23.92 27.61
CA PRO A 3 -19.53 25.03 28.10
C PRO A 3 -18.35 25.32 27.18
N GLY A 4 -18.12 26.60 26.87
CA GLY A 4 -17.00 27.05 26.02
C GLY A 4 -17.12 26.69 24.53
N PHE A 5 -18.27 26.17 24.07
CA PHE A 5 -18.44 25.80 22.67
C PHE A 5 -18.37 27.02 21.76
N THR A 6 -17.67 26.88 20.64
CA THR A 6 -17.55 27.92 19.61
C THR A 6 -17.66 27.25 18.24
N PHE A 7 -18.34 27.91 17.31
CA PHE A 7 -18.45 27.40 15.94
C PHE A 7 -17.11 27.57 15.19
N SER A 8 -16.69 26.50 14.51
CA SER A 8 -15.58 26.54 13.56
C SER A 8 -16.10 26.73 12.14
N LEU A 9 -15.78 27.86 11.51
CA LEU A 9 -16.25 28.27 10.19
C LEU A 9 -15.15 28.05 9.14
N GLY A 10 -15.47 27.23 8.14
CA GLY A 10 -14.65 27.12 6.93
C GLY A 10 -14.92 28.30 6.02
N PHE A 11 -13.88 28.99 5.57
CA PHE A 11 -14.04 30.17 4.70
C PHE A 11 -13.28 30.05 3.39
N SER A 12 -13.89 30.62 2.36
CA SER A 12 -13.33 30.81 1.03
C SER A 12 -13.44 32.28 0.66
N GLY A 13 -12.36 33.03 0.87
CA GLY A 13 -12.34 34.49 0.78
C GLY A 13 -12.74 35.04 -0.59
N GLY A 14 -12.59 34.25 -1.66
CA GLY A 14 -12.95 34.66 -3.02
C GLY A 14 -14.45 34.87 -3.25
N HIS A 15 -15.29 34.38 -2.34
CA HIS A 15 -16.75 34.55 -2.43
C HIS A 15 -17.28 35.73 -1.62
N TYR A 16 -16.48 36.31 -0.71
CA TYR A 16 -16.90 37.43 0.12
C TYR A 16 -17.05 38.71 -0.71
N GLY A 17 -18.11 39.48 -0.44
CA GLY A 17 -18.35 40.76 -1.11
C GLY A 17 -18.87 40.62 -2.55
N HIS A 18 -19.30 39.42 -2.95
CA HIS A 18 -19.91 39.14 -4.25
C HIS A 18 -21.43 38.87 -4.11
N GLY A 19 -22.15 38.81 -5.24
CA GLY A 19 -23.58 38.51 -5.27
C GLY A 19 -24.49 39.70 -4.95
N SER A 20 -25.67 39.43 -4.38
CA SER A 20 -26.71 40.42 -4.15
C SER A 20 -26.33 41.45 -3.08
N ALA A 21 -26.96 42.63 -3.10
CA ALA A 21 -26.74 43.66 -2.08
C ALA A 21 -27.04 43.17 -0.65
N ILE A 22 -27.98 42.23 -0.49
CA ILE A 22 -28.26 41.59 0.81
C ILE A 22 -27.12 40.64 1.19
N GLY A 23 -26.66 39.81 0.25
CA GLY A 23 -25.54 38.89 0.48
C GLY A 23 -24.27 39.62 0.93
N ARG A 24 -23.88 40.68 0.21
CA ARG A 24 -22.71 41.50 0.56
C ARG A 24 -22.81 42.15 1.95
N ARG A 25 -23.99 42.61 2.35
CA ARG A 25 -24.21 43.12 3.71
C ARG A 25 -24.10 42.01 4.75
N GLY A 26 -24.61 40.81 4.44
CA GLY A 26 -24.44 39.63 5.28
C GLY A 26 -22.97 39.24 5.47
N ASP A 27 -22.17 39.27 4.41
CA ASP A 27 -20.73 39.01 4.48
C ASP A 27 -20.02 40.03 5.37
N ALA A 28 -20.32 41.33 5.19
CA ALA A 28 -19.74 42.39 6.02
C ALA A 28 -20.11 42.23 7.50
N GLU A 29 -21.37 41.85 7.78
CA GLU A 29 -21.86 41.60 9.13
C GLU A 29 -21.20 40.35 9.76
N LEU A 30 -20.99 39.30 8.98
CA LEU A 30 -20.28 38.11 9.45
C LEU A 30 -18.83 38.45 9.81
N LEU A 31 -18.17 39.27 8.99
CA LEU A 31 -16.80 39.73 9.25
C LEU A 31 -16.72 40.67 10.47
N SER A 32 -17.71 41.55 10.68
CA SER A 32 -17.75 42.40 11.89
C SER A 32 -17.87 41.57 13.17
N HIS A 33 -18.43 40.36 13.07
CA HIS A 33 -18.58 39.38 14.14
C HIS A 33 -17.51 38.28 14.15
N ALA A 34 -16.43 38.41 13.37
CA ALA A 34 -15.44 37.34 13.20
C ALA A 34 -14.85 36.79 14.51
N ARG A 35 -14.74 37.63 15.55
CA ARG A 35 -14.22 37.26 16.89
C ARG A 35 -15.02 36.17 17.62
N TYR A 36 -16.29 35.96 17.26
CA TYR A 36 -17.16 34.96 17.90
C TYR A 36 -17.00 33.56 17.29
N PHE A 37 -16.15 33.43 16.27
CA PHE A 37 -15.94 32.21 15.53
C PHE A 37 -14.46 31.82 15.55
N LYS A 38 -14.21 30.53 15.40
CA LYS A 38 -12.90 30.03 14.97
C LYS A 38 -12.94 29.78 13.48
N TRP A 39 -11.91 30.17 12.75
CA TRP A 39 -11.92 30.13 11.29
C TRP A 39 -10.90 29.12 10.76
N PHE A 40 -11.26 28.30 9.79
CA PHE A 40 -10.33 27.38 9.14
C PHE A 40 -10.34 27.54 7.63
N CYS A 41 -9.20 27.27 7.00
CA CYS A 41 -9.05 27.40 5.56
C CYS A 41 -9.94 26.39 4.81
N HIS A 42 -10.67 26.87 3.81
CA HIS A 42 -11.47 26.06 2.89
C HIS A 42 -11.20 26.41 1.42
N THR A 43 -9.94 26.70 1.10
CA THR A 43 -9.42 27.26 -0.19
C THR A 43 -10.03 28.60 -0.60
N TRP A 44 -9.39 29.35 -1.50
CA TRP A 44 -9.81 30.71 -1.86
C TRP A 44 -11.15 30.74 -2.61
N SER A 45 -11.30 29.94 -3.66
CA SER A 45 -12.50 29.90 -4.51
C SER A 45 -13.40 28.70 -4.26
N HIS A 46 -13.20 27.95 -3.17
CA HIS A 46 -13.89 26.68 -2.91
C HIS A 46 -13.61 25.60 -3.98
N SER A 47 -12.48 25.73 -4.68
CA SER A 47 -12.08 24.76 -5.71
C SER A 47 -11.64 23.44 -5.07
N GLN A 48 -12.04 22.33 -5.71
CA GLN A 48 -11.72 20.98 -5.26
C GLN A 48 -10.25 20.65 -5.59
N PRO A 49 -9.43 20.23 -4.61
CA PRO A 49 -7.98 20.06 -4.82
C PRO A 49 -7.58 19.13 -5.97
N HIS A 50 -8.37 18.09 -6.27
CA HIS A 50 -8.06 17.15 -7.36
C HIS A 50 -8.12 17.74 -8.77
N LEU A 51 -8.75 18.91 -8.94
CA LEU A 51 -8.87 19.63 -10.22
C LEU A 51 -7.75 20.66 -10.42
N LEU A 52 -6.88 20.85 -9.42
CA LEU A 52 -5.88 21.91 -9.41
C LEU A 52 -4.49 21.34 -9.68
N SER A 53 -3.67 22.10 -10.40
CA SER A 53 -2.23 21.87 -10.42
C SER A 53 -1.63 22.18 -9.04
N GLU A 54 -0.39 21.72 -8.79
CA GLU A 54 0.28 22.03 -7.51
C GLU A 54 0.44 23.55 -7.31
N SER A 55 0.75 24.30 -8.38
CA SER A 55 0.87 25.74 -8.34
C SER A 55 -0.46 26.44 -8.06
N ASP A 56 -1.54 25.99 -8.68
CA ASP A 56 -2.87 26.59 -8.46
C ASP A 56 -3.36 26.32 -7.05
N LEU A 57 -3.11 25.11 -6.52
CA LEU A 57 -3.45 24.76 -5.15
C LEU A 57 -2.70 25.64 -4.13
N LEU A 58 -1.42 25.88 -4.37
CA LEU A 58 -0.62 26.77 -3.52
C LEU A 58 -1.14 28.20 -3.57
N ASP A 59 -1.42 28.73 -4.76
CA ASP A 59 -2.00 30.08 -4.96
C ASP A 59 -3.35 30.23 -4.24
N GLN A 60 -4.24 29.23 -4.36
CA GLN A 60 -5.52 29.18 -3.65
C GLN A 60 -5.35 29.27 -2.14
N LEU A 61 -4.39 28.55 -1.57
CA LEU A 61 -4.13 28.57 -0.13
C LEU A 61 -3.51 29.90 0.32
N MET A 62 -2.60 30.48 -0.47
CA MET A 62 -1.95 31.77 -0.17
C MET A 62 -2.95 32.93 -0.21
N LYS A 63 -3.79 33.00 -1.26
CA LYS A 63 -4.85 34.03 -1.38
C LYS A 63 -5.82 33.98 -0.20
N ASN A 64 -6.24 32.78 0.18
CA ASN A 64 -7.14 32.61 1.34
C ASN A 64 -6.45 33.01 2.65
N LYS A 65 -5.13 32.77 2.78
CA LYS A 65 -4.36 33.19 3.96
C LYS A 65 -4.24 34.71 4.03
N LYS A 66 -3.97 35.36 2.89
CA LYS A 66 -3.94 36.82 2.79
C LYS A 66 -5.28 37.44 3.21
N PHE A 67 -6.39 36.87 2.76
CA PHE A 67 -7.73 37.31 3.18
C PHE A 67 -7.91 37.25 4.70
N ALA A 68 -7.54 36.12 5.32
CA ALA A 68 -7.60 36.00 6.78
C ALA A 68 -6.77 37.05 7.51
N THR A 69 -5.56 37.35 7.02
CA THR A 69 -4.71 38.39 7.59
C THR A 69 -5.34 39.78 7.46
N VAL A 70 -5.84 40.13 6.27
CA VAL A 70 -6.47 41.43 6.00
C VAL A 70 -7.68 41.67 6.89
N HIS A 71 -8.48 40.64 7.13
CA HIS A 71 -9.70 40.71 7.95
C HIS A 71 -9.48 40.34 9.43
N ASN A 72 -8.23 40.11 9.84
CA ASN A 72 -7.86 39.73 11.21
C ASN A 72 -8.72 38.58 11.78
N LEU A 73 -8.93 37.52 10.97
CA LEU A 73 -9.79 36.40 11.35
C LEU A 73 -9.13 35.57 12.46
N PRO A 74 -9.85 35.19 13.54
CA PRO A 74 -9.34 34.26 14.55
C PRO A 74 -9.19 32.83 13.99
N ILE A 75 -8.02 32.54 13.44
CA ILE A 75 -7.74 31.24 12.81
C ILE A 75 -7.67 30.11 13.85
N GLN A 76 -8.27 28.98 13.52
CA GLN A 76 -8.08 27.69 14.17
C GLN A 76 -6.74 27.12 13.72
N GLU A 77 -5.71 27.25 14.55
CA GLU A 77 -4.37 26.77 14.22
C GLU A 77 -4.33 25.27 13.93
N GLY A 78 -3.49 24.89 12.96
CA GLY A 78 -3.23 23.50 12.61
C GLY A 78 -4.38 22.77 11.92
N TYR A 79 -5.52 23.41 11.66
CA TYR A 79 -6.73 22.77 11.14
C TYR A 79 -7.24 23.37 9.83
N ALA A 80 -7.55 22.49 8.87
CA ALA A 80 -8.23 22.85 7.62
C ALA A 80 -9.08 21.68 7.13
N VAL A 81 -10.01 21.97 6.24
CA VAL A 81 -10.81 20.95 5.54
C VAL A 81 -10.80 21.31 4.06
N ALA A 82 -10.56 20.34 3.19
CA ALA A 82 -10.63 20.55 1.74
C ALA A 82 -12.09 20.65 1.27
N PRO A 83 -12.41 21.51 0.30
CA PRO A 83 -13.71 21.50 -0.38
C PRO A 83 -14.08 20.09 -0.85
N HIS A 84 -15.31 19.67 -0.53
CA HIS A 84 -15.83 18.33 -0.83
C HIS A 84 -14.99 17.16 -0.28
N HIS A 85 -14.10 17.42 0.70
CA HIS A 85 -13.13 16.46 1.22
C HIS A 85 -12.17 15.87 0.16
N SER A 86 -12.13 16.50 -1.03
CA SER A 86 -11.30 16.05 -2.13
C SER A 86 -9.82 16.19 -1.79
N GLY A 87 -9.05 15.17 -2.15
CA GLY A 87 -7.61 15.09 -1.91
C GLY A 87 -7.21 14.68 -0.51
N VAL A 88 -8.16 14.59 0.44
CA VAL A 88 -7.90 14.00 1.77
C VAL A 88 -7.94 12.49 1.68
N TYR A 89 -9.02 11.92 1.14
CA TYR A 89 -9.11 10.50 0.77
C TYR A 89 -10.05 10.33 -0.43
N PRO A 90 -9.59 9.79 -1.58
CA PRO A 90 -8.24 9.33 -1.87
C PRO A 90 -7.17 10.42 -1.70
N VAL A 91 -6.00 10.03 -1.18
CA VAL A 91 -4.95 10.98 -0.78
C VAL A 91 -4.31 11.62 -2.02
N LEU A 92 -4.21 12.94 -2.00
CA LEU A 92 -3.38 13.72 -2.93
C LEU A 92 -2.16 14.29 -2.21
N PRO A 93 -0.94 13.79 -2.47
CA PRO A 93 0.27 14.24 -1.79
C PRO A 93 0.49 15.76 -1.86
N SER A 94 0.15 16.38 -2.99
CA SER A 94 0.27 17.82 -3.22
C SER A 94 -0.55 18.67 -2.23
N LEU A 95 -1.74 18.20 -1.85
CA LEU A 95 -2.60 18.88 -0.87
C LEU A 95 -1.96 18.91 0.51
N PHE A 96 -1.48 17.76 0.99
CA PHE A 96 -0.87 17.65 2.31
C PHE A 96 0.43 18.48 2.40
N LYS A 97 1.24 18.47 1.34
CA LYS A 97 2.43 19.32 1.24
C LYS A 97 2.08 20.81 1.30
N ALA A 98 1.15 21.26 0.45
CA ALA A 98 0.75 22.66 0.38
C ALA A 98 0.09 23.16 1.68
N TRP A 99 -0.68 22.30 2.35
CA TRP A 99 -1.25 22.58 3.67
C TRP A 99 -0.20 22.80 4.75
N LYS A 100 0.83 21.95 4.82
CA LYS A 100 1.94 22.15 5.77
C LYS A 100 2.69 23.44 5.48
N GLU A 101 2.99 23.70 4.21
CA GLU A 101 3.76 24.86 3.76
C GLU A 101 3.04 26.18 4.08
N VAL A 102 1.76 26.30 3.69
CA VAL A 102 1.04 27.57 3.79
C VAL A 102 0.39 27.76 5.16
N TRP A 103 -0.23 26.73 5.71
CA TRP A 103 -1.10 26.83 6.88
C TRP A 103 -0.60 26.07 8.12
N ARG A 104 0.54 25.35 8.01
CA ARG A 104 1.09 24.50 9.09
C ARG A 104 0.05 23.52 9.65
N ILE A 105 -0.75 22.94 8.76
CA ILE A 105 -1.79 21.98 9.13
C ILE A 105 -1.15 20.73 9.74
N ASN A 106 -1.72 20.26 10.86
CA ASN A 106 -1.38 19.00 11.52
C ASN A 106 -2.61 18.11 11.75
N VAL A 107 -3.83 18.66 11.59
CA VAL A 107 -5.10 17.93 11.70
C VAL A 107 -6.03 18.32 10.54
N THR A 108 -6.70 17.33 9.97
CA THR A 108 -7.83 17.54 9.06
C THR A 108 -8.90 16.48 9.31
N THR A 109 -10.02 16.56 8.60
CA THR A 109 -11.11 15.60 8.68
C THR A 109 -11.55 15.09 7.32
N THR A 110 -12.00 13.85 7.28
CA THR A 110 -12.60 13.23 6.08
C THR A 110 -13.88 12.50 6.44
N GLU A 111 -14.85 12.52 5.55
CA GLU A 111 -16.11 11.78 5.71
C GLU A 111 -16.05 10.35 5.14
N GLY A 112 -14.99 10.01 4.40
CA GLY A 112 -15.02 8.90 3.44
C GLY A 112 -13.94 7.83 3.57
N TYR A 113 -13.19 7.77 4.69
CA TYR A 113 -12.16 6.74 4.90
C TYR A 113 -12.62 5.60 5.84
N PRO A 114 -12.45 4.33 5.45
CA PRO A 114 -12.09 3.90 4.10
C PRO A 114 -13.25 4.07 3.11
N ARG A 115 -14.49 4.19 3.59
CA ARG A 115 -15.72 4.42 2.82
C ARG A 115 -16.67 5.32 3.60
N LEU A 116 -17.62 5.96 2.92
CA LEU A 116 -18.63 6.82 3.55
C LEU A 116 -19.58 6.04 4.46
N PHE A 117 -19.99 4.84 4.01
CA PHE A 117 -20.91 3.97 4.73
C PHE A 117 -20.35 2.56 4.93
N PRO A 118 -20.73 1.88 6.02
CA PRO A 118 -21.51 2.44 7.13
C PRO A 118 -20.69 3.38 8.03
N ALA A 119 -21.35 4.35 8.65
CA ALA A 119 -20.71 5.43 9.40
C ALA A 119 -19.79 4.94 10.53
N TRP A 120 -20.15 3.84 11.20
CA TRP A 120 -19.39 3.25 12.31
C TRP A 120 -18.10 2.52 11.89
N ASN A 121 -17.90 2.27 10.59
CA ASN A 121 -16.64 1.69 10.08
C ASN A 121 -15.66 2.76 9.59
N ARG A 122 -16.01 4.05 9.71
CA ARG A 122 -15.11 5.15 9.37
C ARG A 122 -13.99 5.23 10.39
N ARG A 123 -12.77 5.47 9.91
CA ARG A 123 -11.56 5.48 10.74
C ARG A 123 -10.74 6.73 10.48
N GLY A 124 -9.80 6.99 11.37
CA GLY A 124 -8.74 7.96 11.13
C GLY A 124 -7.53 7.32 10.44
N PHE A 125 -6.61 8.14 9.97
CA PHE A 125 -5.28 7.72 9.52
C PHE A 125 -4.31 8.90 9.63
N ALA A 126 -3.01 8.66 9.45
CA ALA A 126 -2.03 9.72 9.33
C ALA A 126 -1.43 9.74 7.92
N TYR A 127 -1.10 10.92 7.42
CA TYR A 127 -0.39 11.03 6.16
C TYR A 127 0.50 12.28 6.18
N ASP A 128 1.77 12.08 5.86
CA ASP A 128 2.77 13.16 5.76
C ASP A 128 2.83 14.08 7.00
N GLY A 129 2.63 13.51 8.19
CA GLY A 129 2.62 14.23 9.48
C GLY A 129 1.28 14.87 9.87
N ILE A 130 0.26 14.78 9.03
CA ILE A 130 -1.10 15.28 9.31
C ILE A 130 -1.99 14.11 9.77
N GLN A 131 -2.68 14.30 10.89
CA GLN A 131 -3.71 13.38 11.38
C GLN A 131 -5.04 13.66 10.67
N VAL A 132 -5.66 12.62 10.15
CA VAL A 132 -6.98 12.67 9.50
C VAL A 132 -7.97 11.94 10.38
N ILE A 133 -9.01 12.64 10.84
CA ILE A 133 -10.03 12.10 11.74
C ILE A 133 -11.37 11.94 11.00
N PRO A 134 -12.16 10.90 11.28
CA PRO A 134 -13.45 10.72 10.64
C PRO A 134 -14.42 11.83 11.05
N ARG A 135 -15.05 12.43 10.04
CA ARG A 135 -16.10 13.43 10.20
C ARG A 135 -17.47 12.75 10.22
N GLN A 136 -18.30 13.11 11.18
CA GLN A 136 -19.64 12.60 11.38
C GLN A 136 -20.66 13.37 10.54
N THR A 137 -21.60 12.61 9.98
CA THR A 137 -22.78 13.08 9.28
C THR A 137 -23.89 13.32 10.30
N CYS A 138 -24.73 14.33 10.07
CA CYS A 138 -25.88 14.62 10.94
C CYS A 138 -27.21 14.73 10.18
N GLY A 139 -27.28 14.12 9.00
CA GLY A 139 -28.51 14.04 8.19
C GLY A 139 -29.03 15.36 7.65
N VAL A 140 -28.27 16.46 7.77
CA VAL A 140 -28.54 17.72 7.08
C VAL A 140 -27.67 17.82 5.83
N TYR A 141 -28.24 18.38 4.77
CA TYR A 141 -27.62 18.40 3.45
C TYR A 141 -26.92 19.73 3.18
N THR A 142 -26.01 19.73 2.20
CA THR A 142 -25.26 20.93 1.78
C THR A 142 -26.17 22.00 1.18
N GLN A 143 -27.23 21.58 0.50
CA GLN A 143 -28.24 22.46 -0.09
C GLN A 143 -29.23 22.93 0.98
N THR A 144 -29.67 24.19 0.85
CA THR A 144 -30.77 24.72 1.66
C THR A 144 -32.05 23.98 1.32
N LEU A 145 -32.68 23.36 2.32
CA LEU A 145 -33.92 22.61 2.15
C LEU A 145 -35.07 23.27 2.89
N ARG A 146 -36.26 23.29 2.28
CA ARG A 146 -37.48 23.53 3.05
C ARG A 146 -37.87 22.25 3.73
N LEU A 147 -38.48 22.35 4.91
CA LEU A 147 -38.86 21.18 5.71
C LEU A 147 -39.73 20.17 4.95
N LYS A 148 -40.64 20.66 4.09
CA LYS A 148 -41.49 19.83 3.22
C LYS A 148 -40.73 19.05 2.14
N ASP A 149 -39.56 19.54 1.75
CA ASP A 149 -38.72 18.97 0.69
C ASP A 149 -37.62 18.06 1.30
N TYR A 150 -37.61 17.90 2.63
CA TYR A 150 -36.65 17.04 3.33
C TYR A 150 -36.96 15.56 3.08
N SER A 151 -35.96 14.79 2.66
CA SER A 151 -36.13 13.37 2.34
C SER A 151 -36.50 12.55 3.58
N GLY A 152 -37.73 12.01 3.61
CA GLY A 152 -38.29 11.30 4.78
C GLY A 152 -39.09 12.20 5.73
N GLY A 153 -39.28 13.48 5.37
CA GLY A 153 -40.17 14.40 6.07
C GLY A 153 -39.71 14.85 7.46
N PRO A 154 -40.54 15.65 8.16
CA PRO A 154 -40.22 16.20 9.48
C PRO A 154 -39.97 15.13 10.55
N HIS A 155 -40.66 13.98 10.45
CA HIS A 155 -40.54 12.89 11.41
C HIS A 155 -39.12 12.31 11.42
N ARG A 156 -38.53 12.07 10.24
CA ARG A 156 -37.15 11.58 10.15
C ARG A 156 -36.15 12.54 10.78
N LEU A 157 -36.34 13.85 10.59
CA LEU A 157 -35.51 14.88 11.21
C LEU A 157 -35.56 14.81 12.75
N GLN A 158 -36.75 14.56 13.29
CA GLN A 158 -36.98 14.38 14.72
C GLN A 158 -36.37 13.07 15.24
N GLU A 159 -36.59 11.94 14.56
CA GLU A 159 -36.03 10.64 14.91
C GLU A 159 -34.50 10.67 14.96
N MET A 160 -33.85 11.31 13.97
CA MET A 160 -32.39 11.44 13.94
C MET A 160 -31.84 12.09 15.21
N ALA A 161 -32.54 13.09 15.75
CA ALA A 161 -32.15 13.79 16.96
C ALA A 161 -32.56 13.05 18.24
N LEU A 162 -33.74 12.44 18.27
CA LEU A 162 -34.34 11.83 19.46
C LEU A 162 -34.18 10.31 19.45
N GLY A 163 -32.95 9.83 19.71
CA GLY A 163 -32.65 8.39 19.81
C GLY A 163 -32.16 7.73 18.52
N GLY A 164 -32.19 8.43 17.39
CA GLY A 164 -31.72 7.95 16.09
C GLY A 164 -30.22 8.13 15.84
N GLU A 165 -29.82 8.22 14.57
CA GLU A 165 -28.42 8.09 14.12
C GLU A 165 -27.47 9.13 14.77
N VAL A 166 -27.89 10.38 14.95
CA VAL A 166 -27.04 11.42 15.55
C VAL A 166 -26.81 11.14 17.04
N PHE A 167 -27.87 10.74 17.75
CA PHE A 167 -27.77 10.32 19.14
C PHE A 167 -26.86 9.09 19.30
N GLN A 168 -27.05 8.06 18.48
CA GLN A 168 -26.21 6.85 18.51
C GLN A 168 -24.74 7.18 18.21
N THR A 169 -24.49 8.06 17.24
CA THR A 169 -23.14 8.53 16.93
C THR A 169 -22.50 9.19 18.15
N LEU A 170 -23.22 10.07 18.86
CA LEU A 170 -22.73 10.72 20.08
C LEU A 170 -22.52 9.74 21.24
N LEU A 171 -23.35 8.69 21.34
CA LEU A 171 -23.26 7.67 22.38
C LEU A 171 -22.05 6.75 22.19
N TYR A 172 -21.80 6.32 20.96
CA TYR A 172 -20.75 5.32 20.65
C TYR A 172 -19.42 5.93 20.18
N THR A 173 -19.41 7.21 19.81
CA THR A 173 -18.20 7.89 19.32
C THR A 173 -17.74 8.95 20.32
N PRO A 174 -16.65 8.70 21.07
CA PRO A 174 -16.22 9.60 22.15
C PRO A 174 -15.68 10.95 21.65
N VAL A 175 -15.30 11.03 20.37
CA VAL A 175 -14.88 12.27 19.71
C VAL A 175 -15.63 12.41 18.39
N SER A 176 -16.39 13.50 18.25
CA SER A 176 -17.23 13.73 17.08
C SER A 176 -16.94 15.10 16.44
N PHE A 177 -16.59 15.09 15.15
CA PHE A 177 -16.54 16.27 14.30
C PHE A 177 -17.75 16.26 13.38
N PHE A 178 -18.74 17.15 13.56
CA PHE A 178 -19.91 17.17 12.68
C PHE A 178 -19.67 18.03 11.44
N MET A 179 -20.16 17.55 10.29
CA MET A 179 -20.22 18.33 9.06
C MET A 179 -21.56 19.05 8.94
N THR A 180 -21.51 20.37 8.79
CA THR A 180 -22.65 21.26 8.54
C THR A 180 -22.20 22.40 7.63
N HIS A 181 -23.14 23.05 6.94
CA HIS A 181 -22.88 24.14 5.99
C HIS A 181 -23.59 25.42 6.44
N PHE A 182 -23.19 26.58 5.88
CA PHE A 182 -23.76 27.88 6.24
C PHE A 182 -25.30 27.91 6.08
N GLY A 183 -25.79 27.28 5.00
CA GLY A 183 -27.21 27.01 4.73
C GLY A 183 -28.00 26.47 5.92
N ASN A 184 -27.34 25.61 6.71
CA ASN A 184 -28.00 24.86 7.77
C ASN A 184 -28.24 25.66 9.06
N TYR A 185 -27.66 26.86 9.16
CA TYR A 185 -27.83 27.77 10.30
C TYR A 185 -28.56 29.05 9.89
N GLY A 186 -28.37 29.51 8.66
CA GLY A 186 -29.04 30.70 8.14
C GLY A 186 -30.44 30.40 7.62
N GLN A 187 -30.50 29.77 6.45
CA GLN A 187 -31.70 29.65 5.64
C GLN A 187 -32.66 28.57 6.14
N ASP A 188 -32.20 27.32 6.29
CA ASP A 188 -33.09 26.21 6.67
C ASP A 188 -33.15 25.95 8.18
N ARG A 189 -32.09 26.35 8.91
CA ARG A 189 -31.93 26.17 10.37
C ARG A 189 -31.99 24.72 10.87
N LEU A 190 -31.89 23.73 9.97
CA LEU A 190 -32.04 22.31 10.29
C LEU A 190 -30.90 21.80 11.19
N ALA A 191 -29.66 22.28 11.02
CA ALA A 191 -28.55 21.85 11.88
C ALA A 191 -28.77 22.27 13.34
N THR A 192 -29.31 23.47 13.55
CA THR A 192 -29.59 23.97 14.91
C THR A 192 -30.67 23.13 15.56
N TYR A 193 -31.72 22.76 14.81
CA TYR A 193 -32.78 21.88 15.30
C TYR A 193 -32.23 20.50 15.68
N VAL A 194 -31.55 19.81 14.75
CA VAL A 194 -31.08 18.43 14.94
C VAL A 194 -30.04 18.33 16.05
N LEU A 195 -28.99 19.16 16.02
CA LEU A 195 -27.90 19.06 16.99
C LEU A 195 -28.34 19.49 18.39
N SER A 196 -29.15 20.55 18.51
CA SER A 196 -29.67 20.97 19.82
C SER A 196 -30.63 19.94 20.41
N GLY A 197 -31.47 19.34 19.58
CA GLY A 197 -32.34 18.23 19.98
C GLY A 197 -31.55 17.04 20.47
N ALA A 198 -30.54 16.61 19.70
CA ALA A 198 -29.68 15.49 20.03
C ALA A 198 -28.90 15.72 21.34
N PHE A 199 -28.34 16.91 21.57
CA PHE A 199 -27.65 17.22 22.81
C PHE A 199 -28.58 17.27 24.02
N ARG A 200 -29.78 17.85 23.88
CA ARG A 200 -30.78 17.86 24.96
C ARG A 200 -31.21 16.43 25.31
N PHE A 201 -31.47 15.61 24.30
CA PHE A 201 -31.85 14.22 24.48
C PHE A 201 -30.70 13.44 25.15
N LEU A 202 -29.47 13.53 24.64
CA LEU A 202 -28.31 12.88 25.22
C LEU A 202 -28.11 13.22 26.71
N LEU A 203 -28.20 14.50 27.07
CA LEU A 203 -28.03 14.95 28.46
C LEU A 203 -29.22 14.60 29.36
N ALA A 204 -30.42 14.42 28.82
CA ALA A 204 -31.58 13.99 29.58
C ALA A 204 -31.57 12.49 29.89
N TRP A 205 -30.98 11.69 28.99
CA TRP A 205 -31.03 10.22 29.05
C TRP A 205 -29.71 9.55 29.42
N THR A 206 -28.63 10.32 29.58
CA THR A 206 -27.31 9.80 29.93
C THR A 206 -26.59 10.72 30.92
N HIS A 207 -25.59 10.18 31.62
CA HIS A 207 -24.68 10.96 32.47
C HIS A 207 -23.41 11.42 31.72
N LEU A 208 -23.44 11.44 30.37
CA LEU A 208 -22.27 11.83 29.59
C LEU A 208 -21.96 13.32 29.77
N GLN A 209 -20.68 13.61 29.98
CA GLN A 209 -20.19 14.99 30.04
C GLN A 209 -19.70 15.42 28.65
N LEU A 210 -20.40 16.38 28.05
CA LEU A 210 -19.98 16.98 26.79
C LEU A 210 -18.89 18.03 27.03
N ARG A 211 -17.77 17.88 26.33
CA ARG A 211 -16.64 18.83 26.36
C ARG A 211 -16.30 19.27 24.94
N THR A 212 -15.88 20.52 24.82
CA THR A 212 -15.29 21.08 23.60
C THR A 212 -13.78 21.18 23.75
N GLY A 213 -13.04 21.17 22.65
CA GLY A 213 -11.59 21.25 22.67
C GLY A 213 -11.02 21.64 21.31
N SER A 214 -9.71 21.94 21.27
CA SER A 214 -9.03 22.19 20.00
C SER A 214 -9.02 20.92 19.13
N PRO A 215 -8.94 21.05 17.79
CA PRO A 215 -8.81 19.89 16.90
C PRO A 215 -7.66 18.97 17.27
N GLU A 216 -6.53 19.52 17.74
CA GLU A 216 -5.39 18.74 18.24
C GLU A 216 -5.75 17.92 19.47
N PHE A 217 -6.35 18.55 20.50
CA PHE A 217 -6.78 17.84 21.70
C PHE A 217 -7.79 16.73 21.37
N LEU A 218 -8.81 17.03 20.56
CA LEU A 218 -9.80 16.06 20.13
C LEU A 218 -9.17 14.90 19.34
N THR A 219 -8.19 15.19 18.49
CA THR A 219 -7.42 14.18 17.77
C THR A 219 -6.66 13.26 18.73
N GLN A 220 -5.98 13.82 19.74
CA GLN A 220 -5.28 13.01 20.75
C GLN A 220 -6.25 12.10 21.51
N GLN A 221 -7.43 12.59 21.89
CA GLN A 221 -8.46 11.78 22.54
C GLN A 221 -8.98 10.66 21.62
N HIS A 222 -9.23 10.97 20.34
CA HIS A 222 -9.66 9.98 19.35
C HIS A 222 -8.61 8.86 19.19
N LEU A 223 -7.35 9.23 18.99
CA LEU A 223 -6.26 8.26 18.86
C LEU A 223 -6.07 7.42 20.14
N ALA A 224 -6.16 8.04 21.32
CA ALA A 224 -6.05 7.32 22.59
C ALA A 224 -7.17 6.29 22.79
N PHE A 225 -8.39 6.62 22.35
CA PHE A 225 -9.52 5.70 22.39
C PHE A 225 -9.33 4.51 21.44
N HIS A 226 -9.01 4.77 20.17
CA HIS A 226 -8.91 3.72 19.16
C HIS A 226 -7.67 2.82 19.31
N ARG A 227 -6.54 3.32 19.85
CA ARG A 227 -5.37 2.48 20.17
C ARG A 227 -5.68 1.35 21.15
N ARG A 228 -6.66 1.54 22.04
CA ARG A 228 -7.06 0.53 23.03
C ARG A 228 -7.97 -0.55 22.43
N THR A 229 -8.61 -0.27 21.29
CA THR A 229 -9.65 -1.11 20.69
C THR A 229 -9.26 -1.73 19.35
N GLU A 230 -8.23 -1.23 18.67
CA GLU A 230 -7.78 -1.74 17.38
C GLU A 230 -6.51 -2.61 17.52
N ALA A 231 -6.57 -3.85 17.02
CA ALA A 231 -5.40 -4.73 16.91
C ALA A 231 -4.31 -4.07 16.02
N PRO A 232 -3.02 -4.34 16.25
CA PRO A 232 -1.92 -3.79 15.45
C PRO A 232 -1.96 -4.37 14.03
N THR A 233 -2.70 -3.71 13.14
CA THR A 233 -2.74 -3.98 11.69
C THR A 233 -1.82 -3.01 10.95
N SER A 234 -1.77 -3.05 9.62
CA SER A 234 -1.02 -2.09 8.77
C SER A 234 -1.25 -0.61 9.11
N ALA A 235 -2.32 -0.28 9.83
CA ALA A 235 -2.60 1.04 10.42
C ALA A 235 -1.52 1.51 11.42
N SER A 236 -0.75 0.58 12.02
CA SER A 236 0.38 0.88 12.91
C SER A 236 1.54 1.61 12.23
N ALA A 237 1.64 1.57 10.89
CA ALA A 237 2.63 2.31 10.12
C ALA A 237 2.25 3.80 9.90
N GLY A 238 1.08 4.23 10.38
CA GLY A 238 0.57 5.59 10.24
C GLY A 238 -0.13 5.87 8.90
N LEU A 239 0.29 5.26 7.79
CA LEU A 239 -0.27 5.49 6.45
C LEU A 239 -1.67 4.85 6.24
N PRO A 240 -2.56 5.46 5.42
CA PRO A 240 -3.87 4.89 5.13
C PRO A 240 -3.76 3.63 4.26
N LEU A 241 -4.69 2.70 4.43
CA LEU A 241 -4.92 1.65 3.44
C LEU A 241 -5.56 2.27 2.21
N MET A 242 -4.76 2.46 1.16
CA MET A 242 -5.20 3.06 -0.09
C MET A 242 -6.06 2.09 -0.88
N SER A 243 -7.36 2.39 -0.99
CA SER A 243 -8.29 1.62 -1.82
C SER A 243 -8.21 2.01 -3.29
N ASN A 244 -8.76 1.17 -4.17
CA ASN A 244 -8.97 1.54 -5.57
C ASN A 244 -9.92 2.74 -5.65
N PRO A 245 -9.47 3.94 -6.08
CA PRO A 245 -10.35 5.10 -6.20
C PRO A 245 -11.46 4.87 -7.23
N CYS A 246 -11.27 3.94 -8.17
CA CYS A 246 -12.21 3.65 -9.24
C CYS A 246 -13.27 2.61 -8.86
N ALA A 247 -13.11 1.92 -7.73
CA ALA A 247 -14.09 0.93 -7.26
C ALA A 247 -15.27 1.57 -6.51
N ASP A 248 -15.11 2.81 -6.04
CA ASP A 248 -16.15 3.58 -5.36
C ASP A 248 -16.49 4.81 -6.20
N ARG A 249 -17.78 4.97 -6.55
CA ARG A 249 -18.24 6.07 -7.41
C ARG A 249 -17.87 7.44 -6.84
N ARG A 250 -17.97 7.63 -5.52
CA ARG A 250 -17.68 8.91 -4.88
C ARG A 250 -16.18 9.20 -4.92
N HIS A 251 -15.34 8.18 -4.69
CA HIS A 251 -13.89 8.34 -4.81
C HIS A 251 -13.47 8.65 -6.24
N ALA A 252 -14.10 8.01 -7.23
CA ALA A 252 -13.84 8.26 -8.65
C ALA A 252 -14.20 9.70 -9.06
N GLU A 253 -15.32 10.23 -8.56
CA GLU A 253 -15.76 11.62 -8.80
C GLU A 253 -14.81 12.68 -8.24
N ILE A 254 -13.97 12.33 -7.25
CA ILE A 254 -12.98 13.24 -6.64
C ILE A 254 -11.52 12.84 -6.91
N TRP A 255 -11.30 12.01 -7.93
CA TRP A 255 -9.99 11.54 -8.36
C TRP A 255 -9.40 12.44 -9.46
N PRO A 256 -8.09 12.69 -9.52
CA PRO A 256 -7.52 13.62 -10.49
C PRO A 256 -7.80 13.21 -11.94
N PRO A 257 -8.29 14.14 -12.79
CA PRO A 257 -8.56 13.85 -14.21
C PRO A 257 -7.33 13.42 -15.00
N SER A 258 -6.13 13.86 -14.58
CA SER A 258 -4.85 13.46 -15.15
C SER A 258 -4.52 11.98 -14.95
N ASN A 259 -5.24 11.28 -14.07
CA ASN A 259 -5.13 9.85 -13.85
C ASN A 259 -6.52 9.21 -14.01
N PRO A 260 -7.01 9.03 -15.25
CA PRO A 260 -8.35 8.52 -15.47
C PRO A 260 -8.56 7.15 -14.83
N CYS A 261 -9.78 6.95 -14.33
CA CYS A 261 -10.18 5.68 -13.75
C CYS A 261 -10.41 4.65 -14.85
N ASP A 262 -9.41 3.80 -15.08
CA ASP A 262 -9.49 2.66 -15.97
C ASP A 262 -9.15 1.40 -15.14
N PRO A 263 -10.13 0.49 -14.94
CA PRO A 263 -9.93 -0.72 -14.15
C PRO A 263 -8.86 -1.64 -14.73
N ASP A 264 -8.57 -1.53 -16.03
CA ASP A 264 -7.57 -2.34 -16.69
C ASP A 264 -6.15 -1.81 -16.47
N LEU A 265 -5.96 -0.57 -15.97
CA LEU A 265 -4.64 0.00 -15.70
C LEU A 265 -3.92 -0.63 -14.50
N LEU A 266 -4.68 -1.17 -13.54
CA LEU A 266 -4.11 -1.83 -12.38
C LEU A 266 -3.65 -3.25 -12.75
N PRO A 267 -2.58 -3.76 -12.11
CA PRO A 267 -2.16 -5.13 -12.35
C PRO A 267 -3.19 -6.10 -11.79
N SER A 268 -3.52 -7.10 -12.59
CA SER A 268 -4.37 -8.23 -12.19
C SER A 268 -3.54 -9.40 -11.66
N ALA A 269 -2.20 -9.33 -11.77
CA ALA A 269 -1.29 -10.34 -11.23
C ALA A 269 -0.05 -9.72 -10.57
N ILE A 270 0.46 -10.39 -9.54
CA ILE A 270 1.67 -10.00 -8.81
C ILE A 270 2.60 -11.19 -8.68
N ILE A 271 3.84 -11.04 -9.12
CA ILE A 271 4.95 -11.93 -8.75
C ILE A 271 5.53 -11.42 -7.44
N GLY A 272 5.11 -12.01 -6.32
CA GLY A 272 5.35 -11.46 -4.99
C GLY A 272 6.66 -11.89 -4.33
N GLY A 273 7.40 -12.84 -4.90
CA GLY A 273 8.66 -13.33 -4.33
C GLY A 273 8.70 -14.83 -4.08
N PRO A 274 9.49 -15.28 -3.09
CA PRO A 274 10.49 -14.48 -2.35
C PRO A 274 11.70 -14.08 -3.19
N GLN A 275 12.61 -13.32 -2.60
CA GLN A 275 13.90 -13.01 -3.22
C GLN A 275 14.72 -14.28 -3.45
N LYS A 276 15.53 -14.26 -4.53
CA LYS A 276 16.51 -15.31 -4.90
C LYS A 276 15.92 -16.63 -5.42
N THR A 277 14.67 -16.61 -5.89
CA THR A 277 13.99 -17.79 -6.47
C THR A 277 13.74 -17.67 -7.98
N GLY A 278 14.38 -16.71 -8.66
CA GLY A 278 14.24 -16.55 -10.12
C GLY A 278 13.12 -15.61 -10.57
N THR A 279 12.57 -14.81 -9.67
CA THR A 279 11.47 -13.86 -9.97
C THR A 279 11.75 -12.91 -11.14
N THR A 280 13.00 -12.45 -11.32
CA THR A 280 13.35 -11.62 -12.49
C THR A 280 13.27 -12.43 -13.80
N ALA A 281 13.64 -13.71 -13.79
CA ALA A 281 13.52 -14.55 -14.98
C ALA A 281 12.05 -14.74 -15.36
N LEU A 282 11.19 -15.04 -14.37
CA LEU A 282 9.75 -15.13 -14.59
C LEU A 282 9.17 -13.82 -15.13
N LEU A 283 9.52 -12.67 -14.53
CA LEU A 283 9.11 -11.34 -15.02
C LEU A 283 9.48 -11.16 -16.50
N THR A 284 10.72 -11.48 -16.87
CA THR A 284 11.22 -11.36 -18.24
C THR A 284 10.45 -12.26 -19.21
N PHE A 285 10.21 -13.52 -18.83
CA PHE A 285 9.52 -14.49 -19.68
C PHE A 285 8.04 -14.15 -19.86
N MET A 286 7.39 -13.68 -18.79
CA MET A 286 6.02 -13.16 -18.87
C MET A 286 5.96 -11.90 -19.73
N ALA A 287 6.91 -10.95 -19.59
CA ALA A 287 6.90 -9.71 -20.38
C ALA A 287 7.06 -9.96 -21.89
N ALA A 288 7.70 -11.07 -22.30
CA ALA A 288 7.79 -11.49 -23.69
C ALA A 288 6.45 -11.94 -24.29
N HIS A 289 5.45 -12.30 -23.47
CA HIS A 289 4.12 -12.70 -23.93
C HIS A 289 3.35 -11.51 -24.54
N PRO A 290 2.76 -11.59 -25.75
CA PRO A 290 2.10 -10.46 -26.41
C PRO A 290 0.94 -9.85 -25.60
N ASN A 291 0.23 -10.66 -24.81
CA ASN A 291 -0.90 -10.19 -24.01
C ASN A 291 -0.56 -9.83 -22.55
N LEU A 292 0.69 -10.01 -22.11
CA LEU A 292 1.09 -9.65 -20.74
C LEU A 292 1.89 -8.34 -20.75
N VAL A 293 1.54 -7.44 -19.83
CA VAL A 293 2.12 -6.10 -19.72
C VAL A 293 2.73 -5.92 -18.34
N ALA A 294 4.06 -5.94 -18.26
CA ALA A 294 4.78 -5.68 -17.02
C ALA A 294 4.69 -4.20 -16.62
N ASN A 295 4.97 -3.92 -15.35
CA ASN A 295 5.31 -2.56 -14.91
C ASN A 295 6.53 -2.02 -15.70
N ARG A 296 6.64 -0.69 -15.78
CA ARG A 296 7.77 0.02 -16.35
C ARG A 296 9.05 -0.38 -15.63
N ILE A 297 10.03 -0.84 -16.41
CA ILE A 297 11.33 -1.27 -15.91
C ILE A 297 12.27 -0.06 -15.95
N ARG A 298 12.66 0.46 -14.78
CA ARG A 298 13.49 1.67 -14.67
C ARG A 298 14.97 1.30 -14.51
N SER A 299 15.87 2.20 -14.93
CA SER A 299 17.32 2.03 -14.75
C SER A 299 17.83 2.54 -13.40
N GLN A 300 17.04 3.36 -12.71
CA GLN A 300 17.36 3.97 -11.43
C GLN A 300 16.34 3.58 -10.35
N GLY A 301 16.76 3.65 -9.08
CA GLY A 301 15.92 3.31 -7.93
C GLY A 301 15.86 1.80 -7.70
N THR A 302 14.65 1.25 -7.64
CA THR A 302 14.37 -0.16 -7.36
C THR A 302 14.42 -1.05 -8.62
N PHE A 303 15.00 -0.55 -9.71
CA PHE A 303 15.19 -1.24 -10.99
C PHE A 303 13.87 -1.74 -11.60
N GLU A 304 13.67 -3.06 -11.59
CA GLU A 304 12.48 -3.71 -12.15
C GLU A 304 11.29 -3.76 -11.18
N GLU A 305 11.48 -3.49 -9.89
CA GLU A 305 10.46 -3.70 -8.85
C GLU A 305 9.81 -2.39 -8.40
N PRO A 306 8.48 -2.24 -8.46
CA PRO A 306 7.79 -1.09 -7.88
C PRO A 306 7.94 -0.99 -6.35
N GLN A 307 7.91 -2.14 -5.65
CA GLN A 307 8.00 -2.25 -4.18
C GLN A 307 6.96 -1.41 -3.42
N PHE A 308 5.85 -1.05 -4.07
CA PHE A 308 4.83 -0.15 -3.57
C PHE A 308 4.21 -0.65 -2.26
N PHE A 309 3.82 -1.93 -2.20
CA PHE A 309 3.09 -2.45 -1.05
C PHE A 309 3.98 -2.76 0.16
N SER A 310 5.28 -3.03 -0.03
CA SER A 310 6.20 -3.36 1.08
C SER A 310 6.98 -2.17 1.63
N ASN A 311 7.12 -1.06 0.89
CA ASN A 311 7.97 0.06 1.28
C ASN A 311 7.13 1.30 1.64
N ASN A 312 7.15 1.74 2.90
CA ASN A 312 6.36 2.89 3.36
C ASN A 312 6.69 4.20 2.64
N HIS A 313 7.96 4.45 2.30
CA HIS A 313 8.35 5.68 1.60
C HIS A 313 7.80 5.70 0.17
N ILE A 314 7.77 4.55 -0.51
CA ILE A 314 7.19 4.42 -1.84
C ILE A 314 5.66 4.44 -1.76
N TYR A 315 5.06 3.71 -0.82
CA TYR A 315 3.63 3.67 -0.59
C TYR A 315 3.04 5.07 -0.31
N ALA A 316 3.77 5.90 0.46
CA ALA A 316 3.40 7.27 0.74
C ALA A 316 3.29 8.15 -0.53
N LYS A 317 3.86 7.76 -1.67
CA LYS A 317 3.69 8.52 -2.93
C LYS A 317 2.27 8.45 -3.51
N GLY A 318 1.41 7.57 -2.99
CA GLY A 318 -0.01 7.51 -3.32
C GLY A 318 -0.35 6.63 -4.52
N VAL A 319 -1.65 6.39 -4.70
CA VAL A 319 -2.19 5.50 -5.75
C VAL A 319 -1.86 6.01 -7.16
N ALA A 320 -1.87 7.33 -7.37
CA ALA A 320 -1.52 7.95 -8.65
C ALA A 320 -0.10 7.58 -9.09
N TRP A 321 0.86 7.56 -8.16
CA TRP A 321 2.22 7.11 -8.43
C TRP A 321 2.26 5.63 -8.82
N TYR A 322 1.46 4.79 -8.16
CA TYR A 322 1.42 3.37 -8.50
C TYR A 322 0.85 3.11 -9.89
N PHE A 323 -0.22 3.81 -10.26
CA PHE A 323 -0.77 3.74 -11.63
C PHE A 323 0.30 4.12 -12.66
N ASP A 324 1.21 5.05 -12.34
CA ASP A 324 2.25 5.55 -13.27
C ASP A 324 3.33 4.50 -13.54
N GLN A 325 3.36 3.45 -12.72
CA GLN A 325 4.28 2.34 -12.93
C GLN A 325 3.86 1.44 -14.09
N PHE A 326 2.70 1.64 -14.72
CA PHE A 326 2.25 0.81 -15.83
C PHE A 326 2.21 1.59 -17.15
N PRO A 327 2.56 0.98 -18.29
CA PRO A 327 2.27 1.54 -19.61
C PRO A 327 0.77 1.74 -19.78
N ARG A 328 0.37 2.95 -20.20
CA ARG A 328 -1.05 3.35 -20.25
C ARG A 328 -1.50 3.79 -21.64
N THR A 329 -0.64 4.46 -22.41
CA THR A 329 -1.07 5.00 -23.71
C THR A 329 -0.91 3.98 -24.84
N PRO A 330 -1.73 4.05 -25.91
CA PRO A 330 -1.55 3.21 -27.09
C PRO A 330 -0.13 3.29 -27.67
N GLU A 331 0.50 4.47 -27.65
CA GLU A 331 1.87 4.66 -28.13
C GLU A 331 2.90 3.94 -27.26
N GLU A 332 2.71 3.95 -25.93
CA GLU A 332 3.55 3.21 -25.00
C GLU A 332 3.42 1.71 -25.19
N LEU A 333 2.20 1.22 -25.39
CA LEU A 333 1.92 -0.19 -25.67
C LEU A 333 2.49 -0.62 -27.03
N ALA A 334 2.32 0.20 -28.07
CA ALA A 334 2.88 -0.06 -29.40
C ALA A 334 4.40 -0.18 -29.37
N ARG A 335 5.11 0.67 -28.60
CA ARG A 335 6.56 0.57 -28.39
C ARG A 335 6.99 -0.74 -27.73
N LEU A 336 6.09 -1.41 -27.02
CA LEU A 336 6.31 -2.69 -26.37
C LEU A 336 5.86 -3.87 -27.24
N ASN A 337 5.56 -3.63 -28.52
CA ASN A 337 4.93 -4.59 -29.45
C ASN A 337 3.65 -5.19 -28.87
N LYS A 338 2.86 -4.35 -28.18
CA LYS A 338 1.53 -4.71 -27.66
C LYS A 338 0.49 -3.95 -28.48
N SER A 339 -0.42 -4.69 -29.11
CA SER A 339 -1.49 -4.09 -29.91
C SER A 339 -2.70 -3.78 -29.03
N PHE A 340 -3.29 -2.61 -29.24
CA PHE A 340 -4.59 -2.22 -28.67
C PHE A 340 -5.71 -2.80 -29.57
N GLY A 341 -6.71 -3.49 -29.03
CA GLY A 341 -7.78 -4.15 -29.81
C GLY A 341 -8.35 -5.43 -29.19
N GLU A 342 -8.79 -6.38 -30.04
CA GLU A 342 -9.53 -7.63 -29.75
C GLU A 342 -8.94 -8.61 -28.71
N ARG A 343 -7.79 -8.29 -28.08
CA ARG A 343 -7.08 -9.20 -27.16
C ARG A 343 -7.02 -8.61 -25.76
N GLN A 344 -7.40 -9.41 -24.77
CA GLN A 344 -7.26 -9.07 -23.36
C GLN A 344 -5.79 -8.85 -23.00
N LEU A 345 -5.46 -7.64 -22.50
CA LEU A 345 -4.17 -7.34 -21.90
C LEU A 345 -4.21 -7.58 -20.39
N ILE A 346 -3.30 -8.39 -19.87
CA ILE A 346 -3.16 -8.63 -18.43
C ILE A 346 -1.92 -7.88 -17.93
N ARG A 347 -2.16 -6.88 -17.10
CA ARG A 347 -1.08 -6.15 -16.41
C ARG A 347 -0.59 -6.92 -15.20
N PHE A 348 0.71 -6.88 -14.95
CA PHE A 348 1.32 -7.50 -13.79
C PHE A 348 2.55 -6.73 -13.30
N GLU A 349 2.91 -6.93 -12.02
CA GLU A 349 4.18 -6.44 -11.48
C GLU A 349 4.99 -7.56 -10.83
N LYS A 350 6.28 -7.28 -10.59
CA LYS A 350 7.14 -8.13 -9.75
C LYS A 350 7.76 -7.28 -8.65
N SER A 351 7.57 -7.70 -7.40
CA SER A 351 8.26 -7.14 -6.24
C SER A 351 8.53 -8.26 -5.25
N ALA A 352 9.76 -8.77 -5.23
CA ALA A 352 10.10 -9.97 -4.46
C ALA A 352 10.11 -9.75 -2.93
N THR A 353 10.04 -8.49 -2.51
CA THR A 353 9.90 -8.04 -1.12
C THR A 353 8.48 -8.14 -0.58
N TYR A 354 7.49 -8.50 -1.40
CA TYR A 354 6.12 -8.63 -0.93
C TYR A 354 5.92 -9.91 -0.11
N PHE A 355 6.56 -11.01 -0.51
CA PHE A 355 6.40 -12.32 0.11
C PHE A 355 6.59 -12.28 1.64
N ASP A 356 7.68 -11.67 2.11
CA ASP A 356 8.05 -11.57 3.53
C ASP A 356 7.59 -10.27 4.20
N SER A 357 6.72 -9.48 3.57
CA SER A 357 6.21 -8.22 4.10
C SER A 357 4.85 -8.38 4.78
N PHE A 358 4.80 -8.11 6.08
CA PHE A 358 3.55 -8.08 6.85
C PHE A 358 2.57 -6.97 6.41
N LEU A 359 3.03 -5.96 5.65
CA LEU A 359 2.21 -4.85 5.17
C LEU A 359 1.59 -5.14 3.80
N ALA A 360 2.25 -5.97 2.99
CA ALA A 360 1.87 -6.15 1.59
C ALA A 360 0.48 -6.80 1.41
N PRO A 361 0.10 -7.88 2.13
CA PRO A 361 -1.21 -8.51 1.94
C PRO A 361 -2.39 -7.55 2.11
N ASP A 362 -2.40 -6.77 3.20
CA ASP A 362 -3.47 -5.79 3.49
C ASP A 362 -3.54 -4.70 2.42
N ARG A 363 -2.38 -4.19 1.97
CA ARG A 363 -2.32 -3.10 0.99
C ARG A 363 -2.67 -3.56 -0.43
N VAL A 364 -2.25 -4.76 -0.81
CA VAL A 364 -2.66 -5.39 -2.08
C VAL A 364 -4.16 -5.59 -2.09
N LEU A 365 -4.74 -6.13 -1.01
CA LEU A 365 -6.18 -6.33 -0.92
C LEU A 365 -6.95 -5.01 -1.00
N ALA A 366 -6.48 -3.96 -0.31
CA ALA A 366 -7.12 -2.65 -0.34
C ALA A 366 -7.16 -2.07 -1.78
N LEU A 367 -6.03 -2.09 -2.49
CA LEU A 367 -5.91 -1.43 -3.80
C LEU A 367 -6.37 -2.29 -4.97
N LEU A 368 -6.03 -3.59 -5.01
CA LEU A 368 -6.34 -4.47 -6.14
C LEU A 368 -7.60 -5.31 -5.92
N SER A 369 -8.19 -5.24 -4.72
CA SER A 369 -9.31 -6.09 -4.30
C SER A 369 -8.98 -7.58 -4.38
N SER A 370 -9.97 -8.44 -4.18
CA SER A 370 -9.85 -9.89 -4.32
C SER A 370 -9.77 -10.36 -5.78
N ARG A 371 -9.32 -9.53 -6.73
CA ARG A 371 -9.12 -9.93 -8.14
C ARG A 371 -7.67 -10.28 -8.46
N ALA A 372 -6.73 -9.80 -7.64
CA ALA A 372 -5.31 -10.02 -7.87
C ALA A 372 -4.94 -11.51 -7.77
N LYS A 373 -4.27 -12.00 -8.80
CA LYS A 373 -3.64 -13.33 -8.84
C LYS A 373 -2.20 -13.23 -8.31
N LEU A 374 -1.85 -14.05 -7.34
CA LEU A 374 -0.55 -14.02 -6.67
C LEU A 374 0.31 -15.18 -7.17
N ILE A 375 1.56 -14.89 -7.53
CA ILE A 375 2.52 -15.90 -7.99
C ILE A 375 3.73 -15.88 -7.05
N PHE A 376 4.02 -17.03 -6.44
CA PHE A 376 5.20 -17.22 -5.59
C PHE A 376 6.08 -18.35 -6.13
N LEU A 377 7.39 -18.08 -6.23
CA LEU A 377 8.37 -19.03 -6.71
C LEU A 377 9.15 -19.59 -5.53
N LEU A 378 8.95 -20.85 -5.21
CA LEU A 378 9.61 -21.50 -4.08
C LEU A 378 10.83 -22.29 -4.57
N LYS A 379 11.90 -22.29 -3.76
CA LYS A 379 13.14 -23.02 -4.03
C LYS A 379 13.52 -23.79 -2.77
N ASP A 380 14.39 -24.78 -2.89
CA ASP A 380 15.08 -25.32 -1.72
C ASP A 380 15.57 -24.18 -0.79
N PRO A 381 15.15 -24.15 0.48
CA PRO A 381 15.32 -22.98 1.33
C PRO A 381 16.78 -22.71 1.66
N LEU A 382 17.61 -23.76 1.68
CA LEU A 382 19.04 -23.65 1.97
C LEU A 382 19.80 -23.13 0.74
N GLN A 383 19.42 -23.58 -0.46
CA GLN A 383 19.92 -22.99 -1.71
C GLN A 383 19.49 -21.53 -1.89
N ARG A 384 18.26 -21.18 -1.49
CA ARG A 384 17.78 -19.79 -1.47
C ARG A 384 18.63 -18.94 -0.51
N ALA A 385 18.85 -19.42 0.71
CA ALA A 385 19.66 -18.75 1.73
C ALA A 385 21.10 -18.53 1.24
N TYR A 386 21.71 -19.55 0.63
CA TYR A 386 23.04 -19.45 0.06
C TYR A 386 23.12 -18.44 -1.10
N SER A 387 22.10 -18.42 -1.98
CA SER A 387 22.00 -17.43 -3.05
C SER A 387 21.86 -16.00 -2.52
N TRP A 388 21.18 -15.80 -1.37
CA TRP A 388 21.12 -14.51 -0.69
C TRP A 388 22.49 -14.11 -0.12
N TYR A 389 23.16 -15.01 0.59
CA TYR A 389 24.53 -14.77 1.07
C TYR A 389 25.48 -14.35 -0.06
N GLN A 390 25.48 -15.09 -1.18
CA GLN A 390 26.32 -14.75 -2.34
C GLN A 390 25.93 -13.42 -2.99
N HIS A 391 24.64 -13.07 -2.95
CA HIS A 391 24.17 -11.76 -3.39
C HIS A 391 24.75 -10.65 -2.53
N GLN A 392 24.74 -10.79 -1.20
CA GLN A 392 25.30 -9.81 -0.28
C GLN A 392 26.82 -9.68 -0.45
N ARG A 393 27.54 -10.79 -0.67
CA ARG A 393 28.98 -10.75 -1.04
C ARG A 393 29.25 -9.94 -2.29
N SER A 394 28.45 -10.13 -3.34
CA SER A 394 28.60 -9.35 -4.59
C SER A 394 28.34 -7.86 -4.42
N HIS A 395 27.57 -7.47 -3.40
CA HIS A 395 27.33 -6.08 -3.01
C HIS A 395 28.34 -5.57 -1.97
N ARG A 396 29.38 -6.35 -1.68
CA ARG A 396 30.43 -6.04 -0.70
C ARG A 396 29.88 -5.72 0.69
N GLU A 397 28.81 -6.40 1.09
CA GLU A 397 28.31 -6.30 2.46
C GLU A 397 29.35 -6.88 3.41
N GLU A 398 29.67 -6.13 4.47
CA GLU A 398 30.79 -6.38 5.36
C GLU A 398 30.68 -7.75 6.02
N ALA A 399 29.56 -8.09 6.66
CA ALA A 399 29.41 -9.39 7.32
C ALA A 399 29.50 -10.56 6.32
N ALA A 400 28.95 -10.39 5.11
CA ALA A 400 29.01 -11.42 4.08
C ALA A 400 30.43 -11.65 3.55
N LEU A 401 31.29 -10.63 3.55
CA LEU A 401 32.70 -10.75 3.16
C LEU A 401 33.55 -11.39 4.25
N HIS A 402 33.30 -11.01 5.51
CA HIS A 402 34.08 -11.41 6.68
C HIS A 402 33.76 -12.82 7.20
N PHE A 403 32.52 -13.30 7.03
CA PHE A 403 32.11 -14.60 7.55
C PHE A 403 31.72 -15.55 6.41
N THR A 404 32.08 -16.82 6.57
CA THR A 404 31.65 -17.91 5.70
C THR A 404 30.15 -18.16 5.85
N PHE A 405 29.54 -18.84 4.87
CA PHE A 405 28.12 -19.18 4.95
C PHE A 405 27.78 -20.02 6.19
N ALA A 406 28.63 -20.98 6.55
CA ALA A 406 28.44 -21.83 7.74
C ALA A 406 28.50 -21.01 9.05
N GLU A 407 29.37 -20.00 9.13
CA GLU A 407 29.39 -19.06 10.28
C GLU A 407 28.15 -18.19 10.32
N VAL A 408 27.70 -17.70 9.16
CA VAL A 408 26.44 -16.96 9.05
C VAL A 408 25.28 -17.80 9.56
N LEU A 409 25.18 -19.09 9.19
CA LEU A 409 24.11 -19.97 9.68
C LEU A 409 24.14 -20.17 11.21
N ARG A 410 25.34 -20.24 11.81
CA ARG A 410 25.53 -20.41 13.26
C ARG A 410 25.25 -19.13 14.08
N ALA A 411 25.22 -17.96 13.45
CA ALA A 411 24.92 -16.69 14.11
C ALA A 411 23.41 -16.49 14.40
N SER A 412 22.79 -17.46 15.06
CA SER A 412 21.34 -17.52 15.31
C SER A 412 20.83 -16.54 16.39
N GLY A 413 21.73 -15.96 17.18
CA GLY A 413 21.41 -15.00 18.22
C GLY A 413 22.53 -13.98 18.49
N PRO A 414 22.25 -12.93 19.29
CA PRO A 414 23.21 -11.86 19.58
C PRO A 414 24.52 -12.37 20.18
N GLU A 415 24.45 -13.31 21.12
CA GLU A 415 25.63 -13.89 21.78
C GLU A 415 26.48 -14.72 20.81
N GLN A 416 25.84 -15.56 19.99
CA GLN A 416 26.53 -16.38 19.00
C GLN A 416 27.23 -15.51 17.95
N ALA A 417 26.55 -14.46 17.47
CA ALA A 417 27.13 -13.50 16.53
C ALA A 417 28.33 -12.76 17.15
N ALA A 418 28.22 -12.31 18.40
CA ALA A 418 29.32 -11.66 19.12
C ALA A 418 30.51 -12.60 19.33
N SER A 419 30.26 -13.87 19.67
CA SER A 419 31.30 -14.89 19.83
C SER A 419 32.07 -15.13 18.54
N LEU A 420 31.39 -15.24 17.40
CA LEU A 420 32.02 -15.44 16.09
C LEU A 420 32.91 -14.24 15.69
N VAL A 421 32.44 -13.01 15.94
CA VAL A 421 33.24 -11.80 15.70
C VAL A 421 34.50 -11.79 16.57
N ARG A 422 34.40 -12.19 17.85
CA ARG A 422 35.55 -12.28 18.75
C ARG A 422 36.57 -13.31 18.28
N GLN A 423 36.12 -14.49 17.87
CA GLN A 423 36.98 -15.55 17.32
C GLN A 423 37.73 -15.09 16.06
N GLN A 424 37.04 -14.41 15.13
CA GLN A 424 37.67 -13.87 13.93
C GLN A 424 38.75 -12.84 14.23
N ARG A 425 38.53 -11.94 15.20
CA ARG A 425 39.51 -10.92 15.58
C ARG A 425 40.76 -11.51 16.23
N LEU A 426 40.56 -12.48 17.12
CA LEU A 426 41.66 -13.23 17.73
C LEU A 426 42.50 -13.93 16.65
N ALA A 427 41.85 -14.56 15.67
CA ALA A 427 42.54 -15.20 14.54
C ALA A 427 43.28 -14.19 13.63
N SER A 428 42.88 -12.92 13.64
CA SER A 428 43.48 -11.85 12.84
C SER A 428 44.55 -11.04 13.60
N GLY A 429 44.95 -11.47 14.81
CA GLY A 429 45.97 -10.80 15.64
C GLY A 429 45.52 -9.48 16.28
N GLY A 430 44.20 -9.20 16.31
CA GLY A 430 43.62 -8.00 16.92
C GLY A 430 43.24 -8.18 18.39
N ASP A 431 43.12 -7.07 19.11
CA ASP A 431 42.77 -7.07 20.53
C ASP A 431 41.31 -7.53 20.78
N ALA A 432 41.08 -8.29 21.85
CA ALA A 432 39.82 -8.96 22.16
C ALA A 432 38.76 -8.05 22.81
N GLY A 433 39.08 -6.76 22.98
CA GLY A 433 38.21 -5.77 23.59
C GLY A 433 36.96 -5.47 22.76
N THR A 434 35.82 -5.37 23.43
CA THR A 434 34.55 -4.94 22.83
C THR A 434 34.58 -3.45 22.53
N ASN A 435 34.90 -3.09 21.28
CA ASN A 435 34.72 -1.73 20.77
C ASN A 435 33.44 -1.60 19.93
N ASN A 436 32.97 -0.36 19.71
CA ASN A 436 31.73 -0.07 18.97
C ASN A 436 31.67 -0.75 17.58
N SER A 437 32.80 -0.89 16.91
CA SER A 437 32.92 -1.60 15.62
C SER A 437 32.59 -3.10 15.72
N SER A 438 32.98 -3.78 16.81
CA SER A 438 32.68 -5.21 17.02
C SER A 438 31.18 -5.45 17.19
N SER A 439 30.54 -4.59 17.97
CA SER A 439 29.10 -4.64 18.21
C SER A 439 28.32 -4.41 16.92
N ALA A 440 28.73 -3.42 16.11
CA ALA A 440 28.13 -3.16 14.80
C ALA A 440 28.28 -4.35 13.84
N LEU A 441 29.47 -4.99 13.78
CA LEU A 441 29.69 -6.16 12.93
C LEU A 441 28.86 -7.37 13.39
N ALA A 442 28.76 -7.62 14.70
CA ALA A 442 27.92 -8.67 15.25
C ALA A 442 26.44 -8.46 14.91
N ALA A 443 25.96 -7.21 15.02
CA ALA A 443 24.60 -6.85 14.62
C ALA A 443 24.36 -7.08 13.11
N ARG A 444 25.32 -6.74 12.25
CA ARG A 444 25.26 -7.00 10.80
C ARG A 444 25.27 -8.50 10.48
N LEU A 445 26.10 -9.28 11.17
CA LEU A 445 26.14 -10.73 11.03
C LEU A 445 24.81 -11.38 11.41
N LEU A 446 24.22 -10.98 12.54
CA LEU A 446 22.90 -11.45 12.96
C LEU A 446 21.80 -11.03 11.96
N ALA A 447 21.86 -9.80 11.44
CA ALA A 447 20.94 -9.34 10.41
C ALA A 447 21.07 -10.15 9.11
N LEU A 448 22.30 -10.49 8.70
CA LEU A 448 22.58 -11.33 7.55
C LEU A 448 22.05 -12.76 7.75
N ASN A 449 22.28 -13.37 8.92
CA ASN A 449 21.70 -14.66 9.31
C ASN A 449 20.17 -14.64 9.13
N ARG A 450 19.50 -13.66 9.75
CA ARG A 450 18.04 -13.54 9.68
C ARG A 450 17.53 -13.39 8.25
N ARG A 451 18.19 -12.56 7.41
CA ARG A 451 17.80 -12.38 6.00
C ARG A 451 18.08 -13.61 5.13
N CYS A 452 19.11 -14.41 5.46
CA CYS A 452 19.35 -15.71 4.85
C CYS A 452 18.22 -16.69 5.22
N LEU A 453 17.92 -16.84 6.51
CA LEU A 453 17.07 -17.92 7.02
C LEU A 453 15.57 -17.62 6.94
N GLN A 454 15.15 -16.48 7.47
CA GLN A 454 13.74 -16.19 7.74
C GLN A 454 12.87 -16.31 6.49
N PRO A 455 13.18 -15.70 5.33
CA PRO A 455 12.31 -15.79 4.15
C PRO A 455 12.27 -17.19 3.49
N GLY A 456 13.01 -18.17 4.02
CA GLY A 456 12.94 -19.59 3.65
C GLY A 456 11.94 -20.39 4.49
N THR A 457 11.42 -19.81 5.58
CA THR A 457 10.32 -20.38 6.38
C THR A 457 8.99 -20.06 5.70
N TYR A 458 8.76 -20.66 4.53
CA TYR A 458 7.71 -20.24 3.59
C TYR A 458 6.28 -20.26 4.18
N ALA A 459 5.94 -21.25 5.01
CA ALA A 459 4.57 -21.45 5.51
C ALA A 459 3.99 -20.24 6.27
N PRO A 460 4.64 -19.69 7.32
CA PRO A 460 4.16 -18.49 8.01
C PRO A 460 3.86 -17.29 7.11
N PHE A 461 4.64 -17.09 6.04
CA PHE A 461 4.41 -16.01 5.09
C PHE A 461 3.23 -16.30 4.19
N ILE A 462 3.13 -17.52 3.65
CA ILE A 462 1.98 -17.93 2.83
C ILE A 462 0.69 -17.83 3.66
N ASP A 463 0.69 -18.24 4.92
CA ASP A 463 -0.47 -18.09 5.81
C ASP A 463 -0.93 -16.63 5.94
N GLN A 464 -0.02 -15.66 6.01
CA GLN A 464 -0.40 -14.24 6.04
C GLN A 464 -1.13 -13.81 4.77
N TRP A 465 -0.72 -14.30 3.61
CA TRP A 465 -1.42 -14.07 2.35
C TRP A 465 -2.79 -14.76 2.35
N LEU A 466 -2.89 -15.97 2.90
CA LEU A 466 -4.14 -16.72 3.02
C LEU A 466 -5.18 -16.07 3.93
N LEU A 467 -4.77 -15.21 4.87
CA LEU A 467 -5.70 -14.41 5.66
C LEU A 467 -6.45 -13.33 4.84
N ARG A 468 -6.03 -13.07 3.59
CA ARG A 468 -6.58 -12.01 2.72
C ARG A 468 -6.99 -12.50 1.34
N PHE A 469 -6.33 -13.53 0.84
CA PHE A 469 -6.57 -14.10 -0.48
C PHE A 469 -6.92 -15.58 -0.35
N PRO A 470 -7.99 -16.04 -1.02
CA PRO A 470 -8.30 -17.46 -1.07
C PRO A 470 -7.17 -18.24 -1.77
N PRO A 471 -6.90 -19.49 -1.34
CA PRO A 471 -5.80 -20.29 -1.87
C PRO A 471 -5.78 -20.43 -3.41
N HIS A 472 -6.94 -20.52 -4.07
CA HIS A 472 -7.03 -20.67 -5.53
C HIS A 472 -6.57 -19.43 -6.32
N GLN A 473 -6.36 -18.29 -5.66
CA GLN A 473 -5.74 -17.10 -6.25
C GLN A 473 -4.22 -17.07 -6.10
N ILE A 474 -3.62 -18.12 -5.52
CA ILE A 474 -2.19 -18.23 -5.30
C ILE A 474 -1.64 -19.39 -6.13
N LEU A 475 -0.72 -19.06 -7.04
CA LEU A 475 0.08 -20.00 -7.81
C LEU A 475 1.44 -20.18 -7.13
N LEU A 476 1.70 -21.41 -6.66
CA LEU A 476 3.02 -21.81 -6.17
C LEU A 476 3.79 -22.47 -7.32
N LEU A 477 4.96 -21.92 -7.63
CA LEU A 477 5.84 -22.41 -8.69
C LEU A 477 7.13 -22.99 -8.10
N ASP A 478 7.62 -24.06 -8.71
CA ASP A 478 8.96 -24.57 -8.44
C ASP A 478 10.01 -23.75 -9.21
N ALA A 479 10.85 -23.03 -8.48
CA ALA A 479 11.93 -22.24 -9.04
C ALA A 479 12.96 -23.07 -9.82
N ASP A 480 13.12 -24.36 -9.50
CA ASP A 480 14.07 -25.22 -10.22
C ASP A 480 13.57 -25.51 -11.65
N GLN A 481 12.24 -25.50 -11.88
CA GLN A 481 11.66 -25.64 -13.22
C GLN A 481 11.95 -24.44 -14.14
N LEU A 482 12.19 -23.24 -13.60
CA LEU A 482 12.67 -22.13 -14.44
C LEU A 482 14.03 -22.44 -15.09
N VAL A 483 14.83 -23.29 -14.46
CA VAL A 483 16.16 -23.67 -14.93
C VAL A 483 16.08 -24.91 -15.81
N SER A 484 15.31 -25.92 -15.41
CA SER A 484 15.27 -27.21 -16.10
C SER A 484 14.24 -27.28 -17.23
N ALA A 485 13.08 -26.64 -17.10
CA ALA A 485 11.95 -26.75 -18.02
C ALA A 485 11.07 -25.48 -18.02
N PRO A 486 11.61 -24.31 -18.41
CA PRO A 486 10.90 -23.03 -18.30
C PRO A 486 9.63 -22.95 -19.15
N ALA A 487 9.54 -23.67 -20.28
CA ALA A 487 8.33 -23.71 -21.11
C ALA A 487 7.13 -24.31 -20.36
N VAL A 488 7.33 -25.43 -19.68
CA VAL A 488 6.29 -26.11 -18.88
C VAL A 488 5.80 -25.20 -17.75
N LEU A 489 6.73 -24.48 -17.10
CA LEU A 489 6.38 -23.51 -16.07
C LEU A 489 5.55 -22.35 -16.65
N MET A 490 5.93 -21.84 -17.82
CA MET A 490 5.20 -20.76 -18.48
C MET A 490 3.80 -21.20 -18.94
N ASP A 491 3.59 -22.44 -19.35
CA ASP A 491 2.26 -22.97 -19.67
C ASP A 491 1.32 -22.90 -18.45
N ARG A 492 1.82 -23.26 -17.26
CA ARG A 492 1.06 -23.12 -16.00
C ARG A 492 0.74 -21.66 -15.69
N VAL A 493 1.66 -20.74 -15.96
CA VAL A 493 1.43 -19.31 -15.76
C VAL A 493 0.37 -18.78 -16.71
N GLN A 494 0.42 -19.16 -17.99
CA GLN A 494 -0.58 -18.81 -19.00
C GLN A 494 -1.98 -19.29 -18.57
N GLU A 495 -2.05 -20.52 -18.10
CA GLU A 495 -3.28 -21.12 -17.60
C GLU A 495 -3.81 -20.44 -16.33
N PHE A 496 -2.95 -20.24 -15.35
CA PHE A 496 -3.31 -19.56 -14.10
C PHE A 496 -3.83 -18.15 -14.37
N LEU A 497 -3.19 -17.40 -15.27
CA LEU A 497 -3.61 -16.06 -15.63
C LEU A 497 -4.87 -16.03 -16.50
N ASN A 498 -5.24 -17.15 -17.11
CA ASN A 498 -6.33 -17.28 -18.07
C ASN A 498 -6.11 -16.39 -19.30
N VAL A 499 -4.91 -16.45 -19.89
CA VAL A 499 -4.61 -15.72 -21.13
C VAL A 499 -5.44 -16.27 -22.29
N GLU A 500 -5.97 -15.38 -23.13
CA GLU A 500 -6.79 -15.76 -24.29
C GLU A 500 -5.98 -16.42 -25.42
N SER A 501 -4.70 -16.07 -25.56
CA SER A 501 -3.80 -16.58 -26.59
C SER A 501 -2.56 -17.16 -25.96
N TYR A 502 -2.31 -18.45 -26.16
CA TYR A 502 -1.13 -19.13 -25.64
C TYR A 502 0.05 -18.96 -26.59
N VAL A 503 1.20 -18.61 -26.02
CA VAL A 503 2.51 -18.68 -26.65
C VAL A 503 3.11 -20.05 -26.40
N ASN A 504 3.59 -20.69 -27.47
CA ASN A 504 4.41 -21.89 -27.36
C ASN A 504 5.84 -21.51 -26.94
N TYR A 505 6.10 -21.48 -25.64
CA TYR A 505 7.41 -21.09 -25.11
C TYR A 505 8.53 -22.07 -25.47
N SER A 506 8.22 -23.32 -25.83
CA SER A 506 9.22 -24.31 -26.24
C SER A 506 9.94 -23.93 -27.54
N THR A 507 9.32 -23.10 -28.38
CA THR A 507 9.96 -22.57 -29.60
C THR A 507 10.76 -21.29 -29.34
N LEU A 508 10.52 -20.62 -28.21
CA LEU A 508 11.18 -19.37 -27.83
C LEU A 508 12.37 -19.59 -26.89
N PHE A 509 12.38 -20.68 -26.12
CA PHE A 509 13.45 -20.96 -25.18
C PHE A 509 14.53 -21.83 -25.82
N GLN A 510 15.76 -21.33 -25.80
CA GLN A 510 16.96 -22.08 -26.18
C GLN A 510 17.95 -22.09 -25.03
N PHE A 511 18.51 -23.26 -24.73
CA PHE A 511 19.53 -23.40 -23.70
C PHE A 511 20.86 -22.85 -24.20
N ASN A 512 21.44 -21.91 -23.47
CA ASN A 512 22.76 -21.37 -23.80
C ASN A 512 23.81 -22.04 -22.91
N GLU A 513 24.69 -22.85 -23.52
CA GLU A 513 25.71 -23.62 -22.80
C GLU A 513 26.70 -22.74 -22.02
N ARG A 514 27.06 -21.58 -22.56
CA ARG A 514 28.00 -20.65 -21.89
C ARG A 514 27.35 -20.00 -20.67
N LYS A 515 26.08 -19.61 -20.79
CA LYS A 515 25.30 -19.00 -19.72
C LYS A 515 24.83 -20.04 -18.70
N ARG A 516 24.66 -21.30 -19.12
CA ARG A 516 24.07 -22.42 -18.35
C ARG A 516 22.62 -22.19 -17.94
N PHE A 517 21.91 -21.36 -18.70
CA PHE A 517 20.49 -21.06 -18.49
C PHE A 517 19.79 -20.92 -19.84
N PHE A 518 18.47 -21.08 -19.83
CA PHE A 518 17.63 -20.77 -20.99
C PHE A 518 17.60 -19.26 -21.28
N CYS A 519 17.70 -18.94 -22.56
CA CYS A 519 17.59 -17.61 -23.13
C CYS A 519 16.46 -17.58 -24.16
N LEU A 520 16.04 -16.38 -24.56
CA LEU A 520 14.99 -16.19 -25.55
C LEU A 520 15.59 -16.08 -26.97
N SER A 521 15.09 -16.89 -27.88
CA SER A 521 15.43 -16.85 -29.31
C SER A 521 14.39 -16.10 -30.12
N GLY A 522 14.82 -15.36 -31.14
CA GLY A 522 13.96 -14.45 -31.89
C GLY A 522 13.89 -13.08 -31.22
N GLY A 523 12.89 -12.27 -31.57
CA GLY A 523 12.72 -10.92 -31.07
C GLY A 523 12.69 -9.86 -32.19
N PRO A 524 12.84 -8.56 -31.84
CA PRO A 524 13.18 -8.02 -30.53
C PRO A 524 12.06 -8.18 -29.48
N TYR A 525 12.44 -8.18 -28.20
CA TYR A 525 11.52 -8.22 -27.05
C TYR A 525 11.50 -6.88 -26.30
N PRO A 526 10.94 -5.80 -26.87
CA PRO A 526 11.04 -4.46 -26.26
C PRO A 526 10.47 -4.39 -24.84
N ALA A 527 9.42 -5.17 -24.54
CA ALA A 527 8.82 -5.26 -23.21
C ALA A 527 9.74 -5.88 -22.13
N ALA A 528 10.58 -6.84 -22.53
CA ALA A 528 11.55 -7.50 -21.66
C ALA A 528 12.98 -6.96 -21.84
N GLY A 529 13.21 -6.11 -22.84
CA GLY A 529 14.51 -5.81 -23.43
C GLY A 529 15.48 -5.14 -22.47
N ARG A 530 15.01 -4.40 -21.46
CA ARG A 530 15.88 -3.83 -20.41
C ARG A 530 16.45 -4.88 -19.44
N LEU A 531 15.84 -6.06 -19.37
CA LEU A 531 16.28 -7.18 -18.53
C LEU A 531 17.12 -8.19 -19.31
N LEU A 532 17.12 -8.07 -20.63
CA LEU A 532 17.79 -8.95 -21.58
C LEU A 532 18.99 -8.25 -22.20
N HIS A 533 20.02 -9.03 -22.49
CA HIS A 533 21.17 -8.60 -23.27
C HIS A 533 21.31 -9.54 -24.45
N TRP A 534 21.57 -8.96 -25.61
CA TRP A 534 21.91 -9.73 -26.81
C TRP A 534 23.29 -10.35 -26.64
N ASP A 535 23.35 -11.68 -26.72
CA ASP A 535 24.59 -12.44 -26.77
C ASP A 535 24.97 -12.65 -28.24
N GLN A 536 26.02 -11.93 -28.69
CA GLN A 536 26.44 -11.91 -30.09
C GLN A 536 26.91 -13.29 -30.59
N GLU A 537 27.46 -14.13 -29.72
CA GLU A 537 27.99 -15.44 -30.11
C GLU A 537 26.87 -16.47 -30.31
N SER A 538 25.91 -16.51 -29.38
CA SER A 538 24.79 -17.46 -29.46
C SER A 538 23.62 -16.96 -30.30
N GLY A 539 23.53 -15.65 -30.56
CA GLY A 539 22.37 -15.06 -31.21
C GLY A 539 21.10 -15.11 -30.35
N LEU A 540 21.25 -15.07 -29.02
CA LEU A 540 20.16 -15.21 -28.06
C LEU A 540 20.03 -14.00 -27.13
N TRP A 541 18.81 -13.71 -26.68
CA TRP A 541 18.54 -12.72 -25.65
C TRP A 541 18.58 -13.37 -24.26
N CYS A 542 19.64 -13.08 -23.50
CA CYS A 542 19.89 -13.68 -22.18
C CYS A 542 19.74 -12.67 -21.04
N LEU A 543 19.38 -13.14 -19.84
CA LEU A 543 19.39 -12.29 -18.64
C LEU A 543 20.80 -11.78 -18.31
N SER A 544 20.87 -10.61 -17.67
CA SER A 544 22.14 -9.97 -17.29
C SER A 544 23.09 -10.85 -16.48
N ARG A 545 24.39 -10.51 -16.47
CA ARG A 545 25.43 -11.24 -15.73
C ARG A 545 25.15 -11.32 -14.22
N ASN A 546 24.38 -10.37 -13.67
CA ASN A 546 23.97 -10.35 -12.27
C ASN A 546 22.91 -11.40 -11.91
N LYS A 547 22.33 -12.09 -12.91
CA LYS A 547 21.36 -13.17 -12.74
C LYS A 547 22.02 -14.49 -13.17
N GLY A 548 21.97 -15.50 -12.30
CA GLY A 548 22.69 -16.76 -12.49
C GLY A 548 24.21 -16.63 -12.27
N ARG A 549 24.64 -15.99 -11.18
CA ARG A 549 26.07 -15.86 -10.84
C ARG A 549 26.68 -17.24 -10.62
N SER A 550 27.88 -17.45 -11.13
CA SER A 550 28.69 -18.62 -10.78
C SER A 550 29.31 -18.42 -9.41
N TYR A 551 29.11 -19.36 -8.51
CA TYR A 551 29.74 -19.44 -7.21
C TYR A 551 29.88 -20.93 -6.82
N PRO A 552 30.79 -21.27 -5.88
CA PRO A 552 31.01 -22.65 -5.48
C PRO A 552 29.70 -23.35 -5.11
N PRO A 553 29.54 -24.64 -5.46
CA PRO A 553 28.35 -25.39 -5.07
C PRO A 553 28.25 -25.46 -3.55
N LEU A 554 27.02 -25.36 -3.04
CA LEU A 554 26.76 -25.54 -1.62
C LEU A 554 26.91 -27.02 -1.26
N MET A 555 27.74 -27.29 -0.26
CA MET A 555 27.90 -28.61 0.36
C MET A 555 27.30 -28.56 1.77
N PRO A 556 25.99 -28.83 1.93
CA PRO A 556 25.31 -28.66 3.21
C PRO A 556 25.60 -29.81 4.16
N THR A 557 25.85 -29.49 5.43
CA THR A 557 25.93 -30.48 6.51
C THR A 557 24.54 -30.91 6.97
N GLU A 558 24.44 -31.99 7.75
CA GLU A 558 23.17 -32.40 8.36
C GLU A 558 22.65 -31.35 9.37
N ASP A 559 23.54 -30.63 10.05
CA ASP A 559 23.14 -29.51 10.93
C ASP A 559 22.53 -28.34 10.14
N ASP A 560 23.09 -28.01 8.97
CA ASP A 560 22.52 -26.99 8.10
C ASP A 560 21.12 -27.38 7.62
N LYS A 561 20.91 -28.69 7.35
CA LYS A 561 19.60 -29.20 6.96
C LYS A 561 18.60 -29.12 8.12
N ARG A 562 19.00 -29.48 9.35
CA ARG A 562 18.13 -29.44 10.53
C ARG A 562 17.44 -28.08 10.74
N ILE A 563 18.08 -26.97 10.33
CA ILE A 563 17.51 -25.61 10.39
C ILE A 563 16.16 -25.51 9.67
N PHE A 564 16.00 -26.16 8.50
CA PHE A 564 14.80 -26.06 7.68
C PHE A 564 13.90 -27.30 7.72
N GLN A 565 14.29 -28.36 8.43
CA GLN A 565 13.52 -29.60 8.50
C GLN A 565 12.07 -29.35 8.94
N ARG A 566 11.88 -28.68 10.07
CA ARG A 566 10.54 -28.37 10.58
C ARG A 566 9.79 -27.36 9.69
N PRO A 567 10.39 -26.22 9.29
CA PRO A 567 9.75 -25.30 8.34
C PRO A 567 9.27 -25.95 7.02
N MET A 568 10.00 -26.94 6.49
CA MET A 568 9.61 -27.64 5.27
C MET A 568 8.50 -28.66 5.51
N GLN A 569 8.46 -29.30 6.69
CA GLN A 569 7.30 -30.10 7.10
C GLN A 569 6.04 -29.24 7.20
N ASP A 570 6.13 -28.06 7.82
CA ASP A 570 5.00 -27.14 7.95
C ASP A 570 4.51 -26.66 6.57
N LEU A 571 5.41 -26.34 5.64
CA LEU A 571 5.06 -26.00 4.25
C LEU A 571 4.37 -27.15 3.52
N TYR A 572 4.90 -28.36 3.63
CA TYR A 572 4.32 -29.52 3.00
C TYR A 572 2.89 -29.77 3.49
N GLN A 573 2.67 -29.68 4.81
CA GLN A 573 1.33 -29.80 5.40
C GLN A 573 0.40 -28.67 4.95
N LEU A 574 0.89 -27.43 4.90
CA LEU A 574 0.11 -26.29 4.42
C LEU A 574 -0.39 -26.50 2.98
N ILE A 575 0.46 -27.00 2.08
CA ILE A 575 0.10 -27.28 0.69
C ILE A 575 -0.95 -28.40 0.62
N LEU A 576 -0.83 -29.45 1.44
CA LEU A 576 -1.83 -30.52 1.48
C LEU A 576 -3.20 -30.07 2.02
N GLN A 577 -3.20 -29.15 3.00
CA GLN A 577 -4.42 -28.72 3.71
C GLN A 577 -5.17 -27.58 3.00
N ARG A 578 -4.56 -26.91 2.02
CA ARG A 578 -5.12 -25.74 1.36
C ARG A 578 -5.30 -26.01 -0.13
N GLN A 579 -6.43 -25.57 -0.67
CA GLN A 579 -6.78 -25.76 -2.08
C GLN A 579 -6.12 -24.68 -2.96
N PHE A 580 -4.80 -24.66 -3.01
CA PHE A 580 -4.04 -23.77 -3.91
C PHE A 580 -4.43 -24.01 -5.37
N TRP A 581 -4.15 -23.04 -6.24
CA TRP A 581 -4.40 -23.22 -7.66
C TRP A 581 -3.61 -24.42 -8.21
N ARG A 582 -4.24 -25.19 -9.09
CA ARG A 582 -3.65 -26.35 -9.76
C ARG A 582 -3.94 -26.31 -11.26
N PRO A 583 -3.04 -26.81 -12.12
CA PRO A 583 -3.30 -26.98 -13.55
C PRO A 583 -4.54 -27.85 -13.81
N ARG A 584 -5.26 -27.62 -14.92
CA ARG A 584 -6.47 -28.41 -15.26
C ARG A 584 -6.20 -29.90 -15.41
N ASN A 585 -4.99 -30.29 -15.80
CA ASN A 585 -4.59 -31.69 -15.93
C ASN A 585 -4.07 -32.31 -14.61
N SER A 586 -4.04 -31.55 -13.51
CA SER A 586 -3.65 -32.06 -12.21
C SER A 586 -4.72 -32.99 -11.64
N THR A 587 -4.29 -34.19 -11.25
CA THR A 587 -5.16 -35.20 -10.64
C THR A 587 -4.94 -35.33 -9.13
N SER A 588 -3.84 -34.76 -8.61
CA SER A 588 -3.46 -34.85 -7.21
C SER A 588 -2.90 -33.51 -6.68
N VAL A 589 -3.09 -33.24 -5.39
CA VAL A 589 -2.41 -32.11 -4.72
C VAL A 589 -0.89 -32.26 -4.74
N LEU A 590 -0.38 -33.49 -4.92
CA LEU A 590 1.05 -33.76 -5.01
C LEU A 590 1.69 -33.16 -6.27
N ASP A 591 0.91 -32.85 -7.32
CA ASP A 591 1.42 -32.33 -8.60
C ASP A 591 2.01 -30.92 -8.50
N ILE A 592 1.63 -30.17 -7.46
CA ILE A 592 2.14 -28.82 -7.17
C ILE A 592 3.24 -28.82 -6.09
N ILE A 593 3.56 -29.98 -5.50
CA ILE A 593 4.62 -30.11 -4.50
C ILE A 593 5.96 -30.26 -5.24
N PRO A 594 6.90 -29.31 -5.09
CA PRO A 594 8.18 -29.39 -5.76
C PRO A 594 8.97 -30.66 -5.39
N PRO A 595 9.72 -31.28 -6.31
CA PRO A 595 10.54 -32.45 -6.00
C PRO A 595 11.55 -32.21 -4.87
N TRP A 596 12.09 -30.98 -4.77
CA TRP A 596 12.98 -30.64 -3.67
C TRP A 596 12.28 -30.67 -2.32
N LEU A 597 11.01 -30.27 -2.23
CA LEU A 597 10.24 -30.31 -0.98
C LEU A 597 9.95 -31.76 -0.57
N GLN A 598 9.67 -32.65 -1.53
CA GLN A 598 9.47 -34.07 -1.23
C GLN A 598 10.71 -34.70 -0.59
N ARG A 599 11.93 -34.30 -1.00
CA ARG A 599 13.18 -34.78 -0.40
C ARG A 599 13.34 -34.39 1.08
N TRP A 600 12.74 -33.28 1.51
CA TRP A 600 12.73 -32.86 2.91
C TRP A 600 11.79 -33.70 3.79
N ILE A 601 10.80 -34.38 3.19
CA ILE A 601 9.78 -35.14 3.92
C ILE A 601 10.12 -36.63 4.00
N ARG A 602 10.90 -37.16 3.05
CA ARG A 602 11.34 -38.55 3.09
C ARG A 602 12.19 -38.81 4.34
N PRO A 603 11.98 -39.92 5.07
CA PRO A 603 12.88 -40.32 6.13
C PRO A 603 14.30 -40.49 5.56
N VAL A 604 15.30 -40.03 6.30
CA VAL A 604 16.70 -40.30 5.95
C VAL A 604 16.91 -41.82 6.04
N GLY A 605 16.95 -42.51 4.90
CA GLY A 605 17.23 -43.96 4.82
C GLY A 605 16.19 -44.85 4.12
N SER A 606 15.20 -44.29 3.40
CA SER A 606 14.28 -45.08 2.55
C SER A 606 14.71 -45.16 1.10
#